data_AF-A0A7K2MXX7-F1
#
_entry.id   AF-A0A7K2MXX7-F1
#
_cell.length_a   1.000
_cell.length_b   1.000
_cell.length_c   1.000
_cell.angle_alpha   90.00
_cell.angle_beta   90.00
_cell.angle_gamma   90.00
#
_symmetry.space_group_name_H-M   'P 1'
#
loop_
_entity.id
_entity.type
_entity.pdbx_description
1 polymer ?
#
loop_
_entity_poly.entity_id
_entity_poly.type
_entity_poly.pdbx_seq_one_letter_code
_entity_poly.pdbx_strand_id
1 'polypeptide(L)'
;VLALADTAARYAIEPAHFTDFMASMRADLTVTDYATYADLCAYMHGSAAVIGLQMLPVLGTVTGRAPAAPHAAALGVAFQLTNFLRDVGEDLDRGRIYLPADLLAAHGVHRDLLLWSRRTGRHDRRITAALRAAEDLTRGVYREAGPGLAMLDPVARPCIRTAYLLYRGILDTIADGGYAVLHRRAVV
;
A
#
# COMPACT_ATOMS: atom_id res chain seq x y z
N VAL A 1 -20.68 10.67 11.44
CA VAL A 1 -20.96 11.15 10.06
C VAL A 1 -20.82 12.67 9.93
N LEU A 2 -21.30 13.48 10.89
CA LEU A 2 -21.25 14.95 10.80
C LEU A 2 -19.83 15.53 10.56
N ALA A 3 -18.80 15.05 11.27
CA ALA A 3 -17.43 15.54 11.08
C ALA A 3 -16.87 15.25 9.67
N LEU A 4 -17.18 14.08 9.10
CA LEU A 4 -16.76 13.72 7.74
C LEU A 4 -17.45 14.61 6.70
N ALA A 5 -18.76 14.80 6.82
CA ALA A 5 -19.52 15.64 5.91
C ALA A 5 -19.05 17.10 5.94
N ASP A 6 -18.81 17.65 7.14
CA ASP A 6 -18.25 19.00 7.33
C ASP A 6 -16.88 19.13 6.65
N THR A 7 -16.00 18.15 6.84
CA THR A 7 -14.66 18.15 6.23
C THR A 7 -14.74 18.05 4.71
N ALA A 8 -15.55 17.13 4.18
CA ALA A 8 -15.73 16.94 2.74
C ALA A 8 -16.25 18.21 2.07
N ALA A 9 -17.23 18.88 2.68
CA ALA A 9 -17.76 20.15 2.20
C ALA A 9 -16.72 21.28 2.29
N ARG A 10 -16.04 21.45 3.44
CA ARG A 10 -15.05 22.51 3.67
C ARG A 10 -13.88 22.45 2.68
N TYR A 11 -13.40 21.25 2.37
CA TYR A 11 -12.22 21.07 1.52
C TYR A 11 -12.55 20.76 0.05
N ALA A 12 -13.85 20.67 -0.28
CA ALA A 12 -14.36 20.25 -1.58
C ALA A 12 -13.73 18.91 -2.02
N ILE A 13 -13.85 17.90 -1.15
CA ILE A 13 -13.42 16.53 -1.46
C ILE A 13 -14.41 15.92 -2.45
N GLU A 14 -13.90 15.41 -3.57
CA GLU A 14 -14.71 14.84 -4.64
C GLU A 14 -15.54 13.63 -4.13
N PRO A 15 -16.88 13.65 -4.22
CA PRO A 15 -17.74 12.56 -3.76
C PRO A 15 -17.40 11.20 -4.38
N ALA A 16 -16.92 11.17 -5.62
CA ALA A 16 -16.51 9.93 -6.30
C ALA A 16 -15.45 9.15 -5.52
N HIS A 17 -14.54 9.82 -4.80
CA HIS A 17 -13.52 9.15 -3.99
C HIS A 17 -14.12 8.32 -2.84
N PHE A 18 -15.25 8.72 -2.28
CA PHE A 18 -15.94 7.93 -1.26
C PHE A 18 -16.65 6.72 -1.87
N THR A 19 -17.25 6.90 -3.05
CA THR A 19 -17.88 5.81 -3.81
C THR A 19 -16.84 4.74 -4.16
N ASP A 20 -15.70 5.13 -4.70
CA ASP A 20 -14.59 4.24 -5.06
C ASP A 20 -14.06 3.51 -3.81
N PHE A 21 -13.88 4.22 -2.69
CA PHE A 21 -13.49 3.60 -1.42
C PHE A 21 -14.48 2.53 -0.96
N MET A 22 -15.77 2.85 -0.95
CA MET A 22 -16.80 1.90 -0.53
C MET A 22 -16.92 0.71 -1.50
N ALA A 23 -16.63 0.90 -2.80
CA ALA A 23 -16.56 -0.20 -3.75
C ALA A 23 -15.41 -1.16 -3.42
N SER A 24 -14.22 -0.65 -3.11
CA SER A 24 -13.10 -1.49 -2.67
C SER A 24 -13.38 -2.18 -1.34
N MET A 25 -13.99 -1.49 -0.36
CA MET A 25 -14.36 -2.13 0.91
C MET A 25 -15.37 -3.27 0.72
N ARG A 26 -16.29 -3.16 -0.26
CA ARG A 26 -17.21 -4.24 -0.61
C ARG A 26 -16.48 -5.41 -1.29
N ALA A 27 -15.57 -5.12 -2.22
CA ALA A 27 -14.78 -6.15 -2.89
C ALA A 27 -13.93 -6.95 -1.88
N ASP A 28 -13.38 -6.26 -0.87
CA ASP A 28 -12.56 -6.88 0.18
C ASP A 28 -13.32 -7.95 0.98
N LEU A 29 -14.66 -7.92 1.01
CA LEU A 29 -15.47 -8.95 1.67
C LEU A 29 -15.40 -10.31 1.00
N THR A 30 -15.12 -10.36 -0.30
CA THR A 30 -15.21 -11.59 -1.11
C THR A 30 -13.94 -11.92 -1.88
N VAL A 31 -13.10 -10.94 -2.20
CA VAL A 31 -11.86 -11.13 -2.97
C VAL A 31 -10.70 -11.42 -2.02
N THR A 32 -10.03 -12.56 -2.22
CA THR A 32 -8.95 -13.05 -1.35
C THR A 32 -7.58 -13.05 -2.02
N ASP A 33 -7.53 -12.92 -3.34
CA ASP A 33 -6.30 -12.95 -4.13
C ASP A 33 -6.47 -12.20 -5.46
N TYR A 34 -5.34 -11.75 -6.00
CA TYR A 34 -5.25 -10.96 -7.23
C TYR A 34 -4.32 -11.66 -8.23
N ALA A 35 -4.81 -11.89 -9.45
CA ALA A 35 -4.05 -12.61 -10.47
C ALA A 35 -2.84 -11.82 -10.94
N THR A 36 -3.02 -10.51 -11.15
CA THR A 36 -1.99 -9.61 -11.66
C THR A 36 -1.81 -8.37 -10.80
N TYR A 37 -0.69 -7.67 -10.98
CA TYR A 37 -0.50 -6.35 -10.36
C TYR A 37 -1.56 -5.33 -10.81
N ALA A 38 -2.08 -5.45 -12.04
CA ALA A 38 -3.15 -4.59 -12.54
C ALA A 38 -4.46 -4.80 -11.76
N ASP A 39 -4.81 -6.05 -11.45
CA ASP A 39 -6.00 -6.37 -10.64
C ASP A 39 -5.86 -5.82 -9.22
N LEU A 40 -4.66 -5.96 -8.63
CA LEU A 40 -4.36 -5.37 -7.32
C LEU A 40 -4.44 -3.84 -7.37
N CYS A 41 -3.92 -3.20 -8.41
CA CYS A 41 -4.01 -1.75 -8.61
C CYS A 41 -5.46 -1.26 -8.71
N ALA A 42 -6.35 -2.02 -9.37
CA ALA A 42 -7.77 -1.67 -9.42
C ALA A 42 -8.41 -1.65 -8.03
N TYR A 43 -8.07 -2.61 -7.17
CA TYR A 43 -8.49 -2.60 -5.77
C TYR A 43 -7.84 -1.45 -4.98
N MET A 44 -6.53 -1.25 -5.13
CA MET A 44 -5.76 -0.21 -4.44
C MET A 44 -6.15 1.21 -4.86
N HIS A 45 -6.73 1.40 -6.05
CA HIS A 45 -7.32 2.67 -6.44
C HIS A 45 -8.31 3.12 -5.37
N GLY A 46 -9.34 2.32 -5.09
CA GLY A 46 -10.35 2.64 -4.09
C GLY A 46 -9.88 2.43 -2.65
N SER A 47 -9.00 1.46 -2.34
CA SER A 47 -8.61 1.23 -0.93
C SER A 47 -7.50 2.17 -0.44
N ALA A 48 -6.72 2.79 -1.33
CA ALA A 48 -5.53 3.54 -0.94
C ALA A 48 -5.27 4.82 -1.76
N ALA A 49 -5.33 4.77 -3.09
CA ALA A 49 -5.04 5.92 -3.95
C ALA A 49 -6.02 7.07 -3.69
N VAL A 50 -7.32 6.76 -3.61
CA VAL A 50 -8.36 7.74 -3.29
C VAL A 50 -8.21 8.34 -1.89
N ILE A 51 -7.62 7.63 -0.92
CA ILE A 51 -7.34 8.20 0.40
C ILE A 51 -6.29 9.33 0.28
N GLY A 52 -5.26 9.11 -0.54
CA GLY A 52 -4.30 10.17 -0.88
C GLY A 52 -4.97 11.38 -1.54
N LEU A 53 -5.91 11.14 -2.45
CA LEU A 53 -6.68 12.19 -3.13
C LEU A 53 -7.65 12.93 -2.19
N GLN A 54 -8.28 12.24 -1.24
CA GLN A 54 -9.14 12.84 -0.22
C GLN A 54 -8.34 13.72 0.75
N MET A 55 -7.12 13.32 1.09
CA MET A 55 -6.24 14.07 2.01
C MET A 55 -5.59 15.28 1.34
N LEU A 56 -5.29 15.22 0.05
CA LEU A 56 -4.62 16.32 -0.68
C LEU A 56 -5.25 17.71 -0.47
N PRO A 57 -6.57 17.92 -0.61
CA PRO A 57 -7.17 19.23 -0.37
C PRO A 57 -7.13 19.67 1.11
N VAL A 58 -7.07 18.73 2.05
CA VAL A 58 -6.95 18.99 3.49
C VAL A 58 -5.53 19.45 3.84
N LEU A 59 -4.52 18.78 3.27
CA LEU A 59 -3.11 19.07 3.50
C LEU A 59 -2.64 20.34 2.80
N GLY A 60 -3.34 20.77 1.75
CA GLY A 60 -2.99 21.94 0.96
C GLY A 60 -1.77 21.73 0.06
N THR A 61 -1.63 22.57 -0.96
CA THR A 61 -0.55 22.52 -1.95
C THR A 61 -0.05 23.92 -2.27
N VAL A 62 1.27 24.05 -2.53
CA VAL A 62 1.85 25.29 -3.10
C VAL A 62 1.76 25.32 -4.62
N THR A 63 1.47 24.19 -5.23
CA THR A 63 1.08 24.07 -6.64
C THR A 63 -0.45 23.96 -6.73
N GLY A 64 -1.01 23.90 -7.94
CA GLY A 64 -2.38 23.43 -8.11
C GLY A 64 -2.55 21.97 -7.65
N ARG A 65 -3.78 21.57 -7.28
CA ARG A 65 -4.07 20.18 -6.84
C ARG A 65 -3.79 19.15 -7.94
N ALA A 66 -4.07 19.49 -9.20
CA ALA A 66 -3.95 18.56 -10.33
C ALA A 66 -2.50 18.02 -10.52
N PRO A 67 -1.43 18.86 -10.51
CA PRO A 67 -0.05 18.37 -10.50
C PRO A 67 0.32 17.48 -9.31
N ALA A 68 -0.25 17.72 -8.12
CA ALA A 68 0.09 16.97 -6.91
C ALA A 68 -0.71 15.66 -6.76
N ALA A 69 -1.87 15.55 -7.41
CA ALA A 69 -2.79 14.42 -7.28
C ALA A 69 -2.17 13.06 -7.63
N PRO A 70 -1.43 12.87 -8.74
CA PRO A 70 -0.79 11.60 -9.04
C PRO A 70 0.21 11.17 -7.96
N HIS A 71 0.96 12.11 -7.39
CA HIS A 71 1.93 11.83 -6.33
C HIS A 71 1.25 11.47 -5.00
N ALA A 72 0.13 12.13 -4.67
CA ALA A 72 -0.66 11.80 -3.48
C ALA A 72 -1.31 10.41 -3.60
N ALA A 73 -1.85 10.09 -4.78
CA ALA A 73 -2.37 8.76 -5.08
C ALA A 73 -1.27 7.69 -4.97
N ALA A 74 -0.10 7.92 -5.59
CA ALA A 74 1.05 7.03 -5.50
C ALA A 74 1.52 6.83 -4.06
N LEU A 75 1.50 7.87 -3.21
CA LEU A 75 1.86 7.74 -1.80
C LEU A 75 0.89 6.81 -1.05
N GLY A 76 -0.42 6.95 -1.31
CA GLY A 76 -1.43 6.03 -0.78
C GLY A 76 -1.16 4.59 -1.19
N VAL A 77 -0.91 4.35 -2.48
CA VAL A 77 -0.55 3.02 -3.01
C VAL A 77 0.72 2.46 -2.36
N ALA A 78 1.77 3.28 -2.22
CA ALA A 78 3.03 2.86 -1.59
C ALA A 78 2.84 2.43 -0.14
N PHE A 79 2.03 3.15 0.63
CA PHE A 79 1.69 2.77 2.01
C PHE A 79 0.91 1.46 2.06
N GLN A 80 -0.02 1.24 1.13
CA GLN A 80 -0.81 0.02 1.10
C GLN A 80 0.01 -1.21 0.69
N LEU A 81 0.88 -1.08 -0.30
CA LEU A 81 1.84 -2.13 -0.67
C LEU A 81 2.79 -2.46 0.47
N THR A 82 3.22 -1.43 1.22
CA THR A 82 4.02 -1.63 2.43
C THR A 82 3.24 -2.41 3.50
N ASN A 83 1.94 -2.12 3.69
CA ASN A 83 1.09 -2.91 4.59
C ASN A 83 1.02 -4.38 4.16
N PHE A 84 0.78 -4.66 2.88
CA PHE A 84 0.73 -6.05 2.37
C PHE A 84 2.05 -6.80 2.55
N LEU A 85 3.19 -6.13 2.35
CA LEU A 85 4.51 -6.73 2.59
C LEU A 85 4.75 -7.02 4.08
N ARG A 86 4.42 -6.06 4.94
CA ARG A 86 4.60 -6.17 6.40
C ARG A 86 3.73 -7.28 7.00
N ASP A 87 2.53 -7.46 6.45
CA ASP A 87 1.46 -8.25 7.05
C ASP A 87 1.20 -9.57 6.27
N VAL A 88 2.07 -9.94 5.31
CA VAL A 88 1.89 -11.10 4.42
C VAL A 88 1.57 -12.41 5.14
N GLY A 89 2.20 -12.67 6.30
CA GLY A 89 1.91 -13.86 7.11
C GLY A 89 0.56 -13.81 7.82
N GLU A 90 0.18 -12.64 8.35
CA GLU A 90 -1.11 -12.45 9.02
C GLU A 90 -2.28 -12.46 8.02
N ASP A 91 -2.08 -11.88 6.83
CA ASP A 91 -3.03 -11.96 5.74
C ASP A 91 -3.23 -13.40 5.28
N LEU A 92 -2.14 -14.18 5.16
CA LEU A 92 -2.21 -15.59 4.81
C LEU A 92 -2.99 -16.41 5.85
N ASP A 93 -2.79 -16.15 7.14
CA ASP A 93 -3.55 -16.80 8.22
C ASP A 93 -5.06 -16.50 8.14
N ARG A 94 -5.42 -15.35 7.56
CA ARG A 94 -6.81 -14.97 7.26
C ARG A 94 -7.31 -15.47 5.92
N GLY A 95 -6.53 -16.30 5.22
CA GLY A 95 -6.87 -16.86 3.91
C GLY A 95 -6.68 -15.90 2.73
N ARG A 96 -5.89 -14.82 2.90
CA ARG A 96 -5.70 -13.77 1.90
C ARG A 96 -4.26 -13.73 1.39
N ILE A 97 -4.10 -13.37 0.12
CA ILE A 97 -2.80 -13.10 -0.50
C ILE A 97 -2.96 -11.86 -1.38
N TYR A 98 -2.49 -10.71 -0.89
CA TYR A 98 -2.54 -9.47 -1.67
C TYR A 98 -1.40 -9.34 -2.69
N LEU A 99 -0.27 -10.02 -2.47
CA LEU A 99 0.81 -10.02 -3.44
C LEU A 99 0.34 -10.63 -4.78
N PRO A 100 0.61 -9.98 -5.92
CA PRO A 100 0.13 -10.47 -7.22
C PRO A 100 0.58 -11.90 -7.51
N ALA A 101 -0.35 -12.74 -7.97
CA ALA A 101 -0.07 -14.15 -8.21
C ALA A 101 0.94 -14.35 -9.34
N ASP A 102 0.93 -13.51 -10.37
CA ASP A 102 1.93 -13.50 -11.45
C ASP A 102 3.35 -13.21 -10.94
N LEU A 103 3.50 -12.23 -10.04
CA LEU A 103 4.77 -11.90 -9.38
C LEU A 103 5.26 -13.08 -8.53
N LEU A 104 4.38 -13.70 -7.73
CA LEU A 104 4.73 -14.88 -6.94
C LEU A 104 5.13 -16.06 -7.85
N ALA A 105 4.37 -16.31 -8.91
CA ALA A 105 4.59 -17.41 -9.85
C ALA A 105 5.90 -17.25 -10.63
N ALA A 106 6.32 -16.02 -10.96
CA ALA A 106 7.61 -15.74 -11.60
C ALA A 106 8.82 -16.24 -10.77
N HIS A 107 8.64 -16.41 -9.46
CA HIS A 107 9.64 -16.98 -8.55
C HIS A 107 9.33 -18.42 -8.12
N GLY A 108 8.34 -19.07 -8.72
CA GLY A 108 7.90 -20.43 -8.38
C GLY A 108 7.23 -20.52 -7.00
N VAL A 109 6.57 -19.44 -6.58
CA VAL A 109 5.81 -19.35 -5.32
C VAL A 109 4.33 -19.46 -5.62
N HIS A 110 3.67 -20.38 -4.91
CA HIS A 110 2.22 -20.55 -4.92
C HIS A 110 1.70 -20.62 -3.48
N ARG A 111 0.37 -20.52 -3.31
CA ARG A 111 -0.29 -20.52 -1.99
C ARG A 111 0.18 -21.68 -1.11
N ASP A 112 0.31 -22.88 -1.65
CA ASP A 112 0.75 -24.06 -0.88
C ASP A 112 2.15 -23.93 -0.30
N LEU A 113 3.08 -23.31 -1.04
CA LEU A 113 4.44 -23.07 -0.56
C LEU A 113 4.46 -22.05 0.58
N LEU A 114 3.66 -20.98 0.46
CA LEU A 114 3.49 -19.99 1.51
C LEU A 114 2.89 -20.62 2.77
N LEU A 115 1.83 -21.42 2.64
CA LEU A 115 1.18 -22.13 3.74
C LEU A 115 2.12 -23.14 4.42
N TRP A 116 2.87 -23.91 3.62
CA TRP A 116 3.88 -24.83 4.14
C TRP A 116 4.94 -24.09 4.96
N SER A 117 5.48 -23.00 4.43
CA SER A 117 6.49 -22.19 5.10
C SER A 117 5.93 -21.59 6.40
N ARG A 118 4.75 -20.96 6.34
CA ARG A 118 4.04 -20.39 7.50
C ARG A 118 3.84 -21.42 8.61
N ARG A 119 3.33 -22.62 8.28
CA ARG A 119 3.04 -23.69 9.25
C ARG A 119 4.27 -24.35 9.84
N THR A 120 5.33 -24.52 9.06
CA THR A 120 6.54 -25.25 9.49
C THR A 120 7.62 -24.34 10.07
N GLY A 121 7.49 -23.02 9.89
CA GLY A 121 8.54 -22.05 10.23
C GLY A 121 9.78 -22.16 9.35
N ARG A 122 9.74 -22.94 8.27
CA ARG A 122 10.88 -23.14 7.36
C ARG A 122 10.91 -22.05 6.30
N HIS A 123 12.08 -21.47 6.11
CA HIS A 123 12.33 -20.51 5.05
C HIS A 123 12.55 -21.19 3.70
N ASP A 124 12.11 -20.56 2.61
CA ASP A 124 12.39 -20.97 1.24
C ASP A 124 12.93 -19.77 0.45
N ARG A 125 14.06 -19.95 -0.24
CA ARG A 125 14.72 -18.89 -1.03
C ARG A 125 13.82 -18.29 -2.11
N ARG A 126 12.85 -19.05 -2.63
CA ARG A 126 11.89 -18.59 -3.64
C ARG A 126 10.92 -17.57 -3.05
N ILE A 127 10.45 -17.82 -1.82
CA ILE A 127 9.60 -16.88 -1.08
C ILE A 127 10.39 -15.58 -0.84
N THR A 128 11.62 -15.69 -0.35
CA THR A 128 12.50 -14.52 -0.15
C THR A 128 12.70 -13.73 -1.45
N ALA A 129 12.94 -14.40 -2.58
CA ALA A 129 13.11 -13.75 -3.87
C ALA A 129 11.82 -13.03 -4.32
N ALA A 130 10.64 -13.63 -4.13
CA ALA A 130 9.36 -13.01 -4.46
C ALA A 130 9.06 -11.79 -3.58
N LEU A 131 9.32 -11.87 -2.26
CA LEU A 131 9.15 -10.75 -1.34
C LEU A 131 10.09 -9.59 -1.68
N ARG A 132 11.32 -9.89 -2.10
CA ARG A 132 12.25 -8.87 -2.62
C ARG A 132 11.74 -8.20 -3.90
N ALA A 133 11.20 -8.96 -4.84
CA ALA A 133 10.64 -8.38 -6.06
C ALA A 133 9.43 -7.47 -5.75
N ALA A 134 8.57 -7.86 -4.81
CA ALA A 134 7.46 -7.04 -4.35
C ALA A 134 7.93 -5.78 -3.58
N GLU A 135 8.99 -5.88 -2.80
CA GLU A 135 9.66 -4.72 -2.18
C GLU A 135 10.20 -3.76 -3.25
N ASP A 136 10.91 -4.26 -4.26
CA ASP A 136 11.48 -3.45 -5.34
C ASP A 136 10.39 -2.70 -6.12
N LEU A 137 9.26 -3.38 -6.42
CA LEU A 137 8.06 -2.76 -6.98
C LEU A 137 7.55 -1.64 -6.07
N THR A 138 7.42 -1.90 -4.77
CA THR A 138 6.94 -0.91 -3.79
C THR A 138 7.87 0.31 -3.71
N ARG A 139 9.19 0.10 -3.73
CA ARG A 139 10.19 1.18 -3.78
C ARG A 139 10.08 1.98 -5.07
N GLY A 140 9.63 1.37 -6.17
CA GLY A 140 9.22 2.07 -7.41
C GLY A 140 8.13 3.10 -7.17
N VAL A 141 7.04 2.67 -6.53
CA VAL A 141 5.91 3.56 -6.21
C VAL A 141 6.32 4.69 -5.26
N TYR A 142 7.21 4.44 -4.29
CA TYR A 142 7.77 5.51 -3.45
C TYR A 142 8.53 6.57 -4.26
N ARG A 143 9.27 6.17 -5.31
CA ARG A 143 9.96 7.13 -6.20
C ARG A 143 8.96 8.00 -6.96
N GLU A 144 7.84 7.43 -7.39
CA GLU A 144 6.75 8.18 -8.02
C GLU A 144 6.06 9.14 -7.04
N ALA A 145 5.89 8.75 -5.78
CA ALA A 145 5.28 9.59 -4.76
C ALA A 145 6.17 10.75 -4.28
N GLY A 146 7.49 10.53 -4.24
CA GLY A 146 8.49 11.44 -3.64
C GLY A 146 8.40 12.92 -4.07
N PRO A 147 8.27 13.25 -5.37
CA PRO A 147 8.17 14.64 -5.83
C PRO A 147 6.98 15.40 -5.22
N GLY A 148 5.89 14.71 -4.89
CA GLY A 148 4.69 15.31 -4.28
C GLY A 148 4.95 15.95 -2.92
N LEU A 149 5.97 15.49 -2.18
CA LEU A 149 6.31 16.06 -0.86
C LEU A 149 6.65 17.55 -0.94
N ALA A 150 7.33 17.99 -2.00
CA ALA A 150 7.68 19.40 -2.19
C ALA A 150 6.49 20.26 -2.63
N MET A 151 5.42 19.62 -3.15
CA MET A 151 4.21 20.29 -3.65
C MET A 151 3.20 20.62 -2.56
N LEU A 152 3.29 19.97 -1.40
CA LEU A 152 2.40 20.21 -0.26
C LEU A 152 2.57 21.61 0.33
N ASP A 153 1.57 22.07 1.07
CA ASP A 153 1.67 23.26 1.91
C ASP A 153 2.83 23.10 2.92
N PRO A 154 3.69 24.12 3.14
CA PRO A 154 4.83 24.04 4.05
C PRO A 154 4.48 23.57 5.46
N VAL A 155 3.27 23.86 5.96
CA VAL A 155 2.79 23.42 7.28
C VAL A 155 2.58 21.90 7.31
N ALA A 156 2.09 21.30 6.22
CA ALA A 156 1.83 19.86 6.14
C ALA A 156 3.08 19.04 5.81
N ARG A 157 4.08 19.63 5.14
CA ARG A 157 5.29 18.92 4.64
C ARG A 157 6.01 18.10 5.70
N PRO A 158 6.33 18.61 6.91
CA PRO A 158 7.08 17.82 7.89
C PRO A 158 6.31 16.57 8.31
N CYS A 159 4.99 16.68 8.51
CA CYS A 159 4.15 15.55 8.90
C CYS A 159 4.15 14.45 7.83
N ILE A 160 3.88 14.82 6.57
CA ILE A 160 3.83 13.83 5.48
C ILE A 160 5.22 13.29 5.15
N ARG A 161 6.28 14.10 5.26
CA ARG A 161 7.66 13.61 5.11
C ARG A 161 8.02 12.59 6.18
N THR A 162 7.62 12.82 7.43
CA THR A 162 7.82 11.84 8.51
C THR A 162 7.08 10.54 8.21
N ALA A 163 5.80 10.61 7.83
CA ALA A 163 5.03 9.42 7.44
C ALA A 163 5.69 8.67 6.27
N TYR A 164 6.12 9.38 5.22
CA TYR A 164 6.85 8.83 4.08
C TYR A 164 8.11 8.06 4.52
N LEU A 165 8.93 8.66 5.40
CA LEU A 165 10.17 8.06 5.86
C LEU A 165 9.92 6.84 6.76
N LEU A 166 8.97 6.93 7.69
CA LEU A 166 8.64 5.83 8.60
C LEU A 166 8.08 4.62 7.84
N TYR A 167 7.11 4.83 6.95
CA TYR A 167 6.53 3.75 6.16
C TYR A 167 7.55 3.14 5.20
N ARG A 168 8.38 3.96 4.55
CA ARG A 168 9.47 3.43 3.72
C ARG A 168 10.49 2.65 4.55
N GLY A 169 10.78 3.07 5.78
CA GLY A 169 11.67 2.38 6.71
C GLY A 169 11.19 0.98 7.11
N ILE A 170 9.88 0.70 7.00
CA ILE A 170 9.36 -0.66 7.18
C ILE A 170 9.98 -1.60 6.14
N LEU A 171 10.14 -1.16 4.89
CA LEU A 171 10.78 -1.98 3.85
C LEU A 171 12.23 -2.29 4.19
N ASP A 172 12.97 -1.34 4.78
CA ASP A 172 14.33 -1.55 5.23
C ASP A 172 14.36 -2.60 6.36
N THR A 173 13.43 -2.52 7.32
CA THR A 173 13.28 -3.52 8.40
C THR A 173 12.94 -4.92 7.86
N ILE A 174 12.12 -5.00 6.80
CA ILE A 174 11.80 -6.28 6.14
C ILE A 174 13.06 -6.87 5.50
N ALA A 175 13.81 -6.06 4.76
CA ALA A 175 15.04 -6.47 4.08
C ALA A 175 16.13 -6.90 5.08
N ASP A 176 16.39 -6.07 6.10
CA ASP A 176 17.38 -6.34 7.16
C ASP A 176 16.99 -7.57 8.00
N GLY A 177 15.68 -7.80 8.15
CA GLY A 177 15.12 -8.98 8.79
C GLY A 177 15.16 -10.26 7.92
N GLY A 178 15.77 -10.22 6.75
CA GLY A 178 15.88 -11.38 5.84
C GLY A 178 14.54 -11.84 5.28
N TYR A 179 13.57 -10.92 5.14
CA TYR A 179 12.20 -11.19 4.68
C TYR A 179 11.45 -12.21 5.55
N ALA A 180 11.68 -12.17 6.87
CA ALA A 180 10.96 -12.99 7.83
C ALA A 180 9.47 -12.61 8.02
N VAL A 181 8.94 -11.67 7.23
CA VAL A 181 7.54 -11.16 7.32
C VAL A 181 6.46 -12.22 7.14
N LEU A 182 6.77 -13.32 6.47
CA LEU A 182 5.88 -14.48 6.42
C LEU A 182 5.72 -15.16 7.79
N HIS A 183 6.68 -14.99 8.69
CA HIS A 183 6.70 -15.64 10.01
C HIS A 183 6.44 -14.66 11.15
N ARG A 184 6.91 -13.41 11.05
CA ARG A 184 6.77 -12.39 12.09
C ARG A 184 6.53 -11.02 11.46
N ARG A 185 5.62 -10.23 12.01
CA ARG A 185 5.34 -8.87 11.54
C ARG A 185 6.57 -7.97 11.70
N ALA A 186 6.89 -7.17 10.69
CA ALA A 186 7.92 -6.13 10.80
C ALA A 186 7.35 -4.88 11.50
N VAL A 187 8.10 -4.27 12.40
CA VAL A 187 7.71 -3.06 13.13
C VAL A 187 8.88 -2.07 13.12
N VAL A 188 8.57 -0.77 12.95
CA VAL A 188 9.51 0.36 13.01
C VAL A 188 9.14 1.21 14.21
#